data_AF-R3K810-F1
#
_entry.id   AF-R3K810-F1
#
_cell.length_a   1.000
_cell.length_b   1.000
_cell.length_c   1.000
_cell.angle_alpha   90.00
_cell.angle_beta   90.00
_cell.angle_gamma   90.00
#
_symmetry.space_group_name_H-M   'P 1'
#
loop_
_entity.id
_entity.type
_entity.pdbx_description
1 polymer ?
#
loop_
_entity_poly.entity_id
_entity_poly.type
_entity_poly.pdbx_seq_one_letter_code
_entity_poly.pdbx_strand_id
1 'polypeptide(L)'
;MIFAYNKEHVGDVLLVIVADDQGAENQVKRVGDVARVSLVEAPETVVAWNIFNASALLGDINGTGQVTLTDEQIEKVNTAIKDAGFSETLEKDDTPKIVVGFVKSCKKHPDSDHLSITQTEVDNGEILQIVCGAPNIKAGQKVVVAKPGAMMPDGLMIWPGVLRGEESFGMICSAKELRLPNAPAKKGILELPFDAEVGSAFAVGE
;
A
#
# COMPACT_ATOMS: atom_id res chain seq x y z
N MET A 1 4.36 1.48 5.38
CA MET A 1 4.45 0.09 5.90
C MET A 1 3.10 -0.59 5.71
N ILE A 2 3.12 -1.91 5.50
CA ILE A 2 1.95 -2.74 5.25
C ILE A 2 1.99 -3.93 6.21
N PHE A 3 0.90 -4.15 6.93
CA PHE A 3 0.69 -5.35 7.73
C PHE A 3 -0.23 -6.29 6.96
N ALA A 4 0.18 -7.54 6.80
CA ALA A 4 -0.63 -8.56 6.17
C ALA A 4 -0.69 -9.83 7.01
N TYR A 5 -1.87 -10.40 7.10
CA TYR A 5 -2.13 -11.64 7.81
C TYR A 5 -3.13 -12.49 7.04
N ASN A 6 -2.85 -13.78 6.95
CA ASN A 6 -3.75 -14.75 6.31
C ASN A 6 -3.48 -16.14 6.88
N LYS A 7 -4.17 -16.47 7.98
CA LYS A 7 -3.94 -17.73 8.71
C LYS A 7 -4.18 -18.97 7.85
N GLU A 8 -5.17 -18.91 6.96
CA GLU A 8 -5.59 -20.05 6.14
C GLU A 8 -4.59 -20.37 5.02
N HIS A 9 -4.04 -19.34 4.37
CA HIS A 9 -3.19 -19.54 3.18
C HIS A 9 -1.70 -19.34 3.43
N VAL A 10 -1.30 -18.50 4.39
CA VAL A 10 0.10 -18.19 4.72
C VAL A 10 0.52 -18.86 6.03
N GLY A 11 -0.44 -19.12 6.92
CA GLY A 11 -0.20 -19.64 8.27
C GLY A 11 -0.23 -18.53 9.32
N ASP A 12 0.06 -18.89 10.58
CA ASP A 12 0.04 -17.94 11.70
C ASP A 12 1.29 -17.04 11.73
N VAL A 13 1.42 -16.21 10.69
CA VAL A 13 2.55 -15.31 10.46
C VAL A 13 2.01 -13.93 10.09
N LEU A 14 2.35 -12.93 10.89
CA LEU A 14 2.17 -11.53 10.51
C LEU A 14 3.35 -11.12 9.62
N LEU A 15 3.04 -10.73 8.39
CA LEU A 15 3.98 -10.13 7.45
C LEU A 15 3.95 -8.62 7.64
N VAL A 16 5.10 -8.02 7.89
CA VAL A 16 5.28 -6.57 8.00
C VAL A 16 6.18 -6.13 6.87
N ILE A 17 5.64 -5.54 5.81
CA ILE A 17 6.45 -4.99 4.72
C ILE A 17 6.73 -3.51 4.98
N VAL A 18 8.00 -3.16 5.16
CA VAL A 18 8.43 -1.80 5.50
C VAL A 18 8.98 -1.02 4.31
N ALA A 19 9.51 -1.72 3.30
CA ALA A 19 10.05 -1.11 2.08
C ALA A 19 9.89 -2.04 0.87
N ASP A 20 9.95 -1.44 -0.33
CA ASP A 20 10.06 -2.16 -1.60
C ASP A 20 11.51 -2.63 -1.81
N ASP A 21 11.70 -3.91 -2.10
CA ASP A 21 13.03 -4.46 -2.41
C ASP A 21 13.47 -4.18 -3.85
N GLN A 22 12.56 -3.69 -4.71
CA GLN A 22 12.82 -3.40 -6.11
C GLN A 22 13.40 -4.59 -6.90
N GLY A 23 13.08 -5.82 -6.46
CA GLY A 23 13.60 -7.05 -7.05
C GLY A 23 15.04 -7.39 -6.66
N ALA A 24 15.62 -6.71 -5.67
CA ALA A 24 16.93 -7.06 -5.12
C ALA A 24 16.89 -8.39 -4.35
N GLU A 25 18.04 -9.04 -4.21
CA GLU A 25 18.14 -10.29 -3.46
C GLU A 25 18.01 -10.02 -1.95
N ASN A 26 17.18 -10.82 -1.29
CA ASN A 26 16.89 -10.72 0.14
C ASN A 26 17.61 -11.80 0.94
N GLN A 27 18.05 -11.44 2.14
CA GLN A 27 18.52 -12.37 3.18
C GLN A 27 17.58 -12.33 4.39
N VAL A 28 17.53 -13.46 5.11
CA VAL A 28 16.66 -13.63 6.27
C VAL A 28 17.49 -13.99 7.50
N LYS A 29 17.32 -13.24 8.59
CA LYS A 29 17.86 -13.57 9.90
C LYS A 29 16.71 -13.84 10.87
N ARG A 30 16.58 -15.08 11.32
CA ARG A 30 15.54 -15.50 12.27
C ARG A 30 16.10 -15.74 13.66
N VAL A 31 15.42 -15.20 14.67
CA VAL A 31 15.67 -15.45 16.09
C VAL A 31 14.31 -15.74 16.74
N GLY A 32 14.10 -17.00 17.15
CA GLY A 32 12.81 -17.45 17.67
C GLY A 32 11.67 -17.24 16.67
N ASP A 33 10.66 -16.48 17.07
CA ASP A 33 9.47 -16.17 16.28
C ASP A 33 9.57 -14.86 15.49
N VAL A 34 10.75 -14.23 15.44
CA VAL A 34 10.99 -13.02 14.67
C VAL A 34 11.99 -13.32 13.56
N ALA A 35 11.62 -13.08 12.31
CA ALA A 35 12.55 -13.06 11.19
C ALA A 35 12.62 -11.68 10.57
N ARG A 36 13.84 -11.13 10.50
CA ARG A 36 14.16 -9.90 9.78
C ARG A 36 14.53 -10.24 8.34
N VAL A 37 13.93 -9.55 7.39
CA VAL A 37 14.26 -9.62 5.96
C VAL A 37 14.94 -8.33 5.56
N SER A 38 16.16 -8.43 5.04
CA SER A 38 16.96 -7.28 4.57
C SER A 38 17.61 -7.60 3.24
N LEU A 39 18.07 -6.57 2.53
CA LEU A 39 18.80 -6.78 1.28
C LEU A 39 20.14 -7.51 1.52
N VAL A 40 20.58 -8.32 0.57
CA VAL A 40 21.91 -8.98 0.61
C VAL A 40 23.02 -7.94 0.47
N GLU A 41 22.91 -7.08 -0.53
CA GLU A 41 23.92 -6.06 -0.85
C GLU A 41 23.89 -4.85 0.10
N ALA A 42 22.81 -4.68 0.87
CA ALA A 42 22.63 -3.62 1.87
C ALA A 42 21.93 -4.17 3.14
N PRO A 43 22.63 -4.94 4.00
CA PRO A 43 22.05 -5.62 5.16
C PRO A 43 21.36 -4.73 6.20
N GLU A 44 21.69 -3.44 6.22
CA GLU A 44 21.05 -2.40 7.03
C GLU A 44 19.68 -1.98 6.49
N THR A 45 19.42 -2.22 5.21
CA THR A 45 18.12 -1.94 4.57
C THR A 45 17.18 -3.10 4.85
N VAL A 46 16.35 -2.93 5.87
CA VAL A 46 15.27 -3.86 6.22
C VAL A 46 14.08 -3.62 5.31
N VAL A 47 13.58 -4.67 4.67
CA VAL A 47 12.44 -4.60 3.75
C VAL A 47 11.19 -5.25 4.33
N ALA A 48 11.34 -6.25 5.22
CA ALA A 48 10.21 -6.87 5.88
C ALA A 48 10.56 -7.54 7.22
N TRP A 49 9.50 -7.85 8.00
CA TRP A 49 9.54 -8.72 9.16
C TRP A 49 8.49 -9.80 9.05
N ASN A 50 8.82 -11.01 9.45
CA ASN A 50 7.87 -12.10 9.63
C ASN A 50 7.79 -12.43 11.13
N ILE A 51 6.63 -12.19 11.72
CA ILE A 51 6.35 -12.49 13.13
C ILE A 51 5.51 -13.77 13.17
N PHE A 52 6.16 -14.87 13.55
CA PHE A 52 5.54 -16.19 13.66
C PHE A 52 4.71 -16.29 14.95
N ASN A 53 3.76 -17.24 14.99
CA ASN A 53 2.82 -17.42 16.09
C ASN A 53 2.09 -16.12 16.44
N ALA A 54 1.76 -15.32 15.42
CA ALA A 54 1.22 -13.97 15.58
C ALA A 54 -0.07 -13.97 16.40
N SER A 55 -0.93 -14.98 16.25
CA SER A 55 -2.16 -15.08 17.05
C SER A 55 -1.91 -15.27 18.55
N ALA A 56 -0.81 -15.94 18.93
CA ALA A 56 -0.42 -16.06 20.34
C ALA A 56 0.16 -14.75 20.90
N LEU A 57 0.92 -14.00 20.09
CA LEU A 57 1.49 -12.71 20.48
C LEU A 57 0.42 -11.62 20.56
N LEU A 58 -0.44 -11.53 19.54
CA LEU A 58 -1.33 -10.39 19.31
C LEU A 58 -2.75 -10.61 19.82
N GLY A 59 -3.12 -11.85 20.15
CA GLY A 59 -4.47 -12.22 20.53
C GLY A 59 -5.41 -12.17 19.32
N ASP A 60 -6.32 -11.20 19.31
CA ASP A 60 -7.32 -11.03 18.25
C ASP A 60 -6.66 -10.43 16.99
N ILE A 61 -6.10 -11.30 16.15
CA ILE A 61 -5.68 -10.99 14.78
C ILE A 61 -6.36 -11.95 13.80
N ASN A 62 -7.10 -11.38 12.86
CA ASN A 62 -7.78 -12.10 11.78
C ASN A 62 -7.73 -11.25 10.51
N GLY A 63 -7.69 -11.89 9.36
CA GLY A 63 -7.66 -11.21 8.07
C GLY A 63 -7.28 -12.14 6.93
N THR A 64 -7.55 -11.69 5.70
CA THR A 64 -7.21 -12.37 4.45
C THR A 64 -6.52 -11.36 3.54
N GLY A 65 -5.34 -10.87 3.95
CA GLY A 65 -4.63 -9.79 3.27
C GLY A 65 -4.18 -8.69 4.23
N GLN A 66 -4.37 -7.43 3.84
CA GLN A 66 -4.00 -6.29 4.68
C GLN A 66 -4.81 -6.26 5.98
N VAL A 67 -4.14 -6.04 7.11
CA VAL A 67 -4.74 -5.86 8.43
C VAL A 67 -4.28 -4.56 9.05
N THR A 68 -5.05 -4.04 10.00
CA THR A 68 -4.65 -2.91 10.83
C THR A 68 -4.35 -3.40 12.23
N LEU A 69 -3.19 -3.05 12.77
CA LEU A 69 -2.83 -3.37 14.15
C LEU A 69 -3.25 -2.22 15.07
N THR A 70 -3.64 -2.57 16.29
CA THR A 70 -3.82 -1.60 17.38
C THR A 70 -2.48 -1.12 17.92
N ASP A 71 -2.48 -0.01 18.67
CA ASP A 71 -1.25 0.51 19.30
C ASP A 71 -0.62 -0.55 20.23
N GLU A 72 -1.44 -1.25 21.00
CA GLU A 72 -1.01 -2.35 21.88
C GLU A 72 -0.36 -3.49 21.07
N GLN A 73 -0.93 -3.85 19.92
CA GLN A 73 -0.36 -4.88 19.04
C GLN A 73 0.97 -4.44 18.45
N ILE A 74 1.12 -3.18 18.03
CA ILE A 74 2.39 -2.63 17.55
C ILE A 74 3.45 -2.66 18.65
N GLU A 75 3.11 -2.27 19.89
CA GLU A 75 4.02 -2.34 21.04
C GLU A 75 4.49 -3.77 21.33
N LYS A 76 3.60 -4.76 21.23
CA LYS A 76 3.93 -6.18 21.37
C LYS A 76 4.89 -6.65 20.28
N VAL A 77 4.66 -6.27 19.01
CA VAL A 77 5.58 -6.59 17.91
C VAL A 77 6.95 -5.94 18.15
N ASN A 78 6.98 -4.66 18.52
CA ASN A 78 8.23 -3.94 18.80
C ASN A 78 9.01 -4.56 19.97
N THR A 79 8.32 -5.02 21.00
CA THR A 79 8.93 -5.74 22.12
C THR A 79 9.51 -7.08 21.66
N ALA A 80 8.77 -7.85 20.84
CA ALA A 80 9.26 -9.10 20.28
C ALA A 80 10.52 -8.89 19.40
N ILE A 81 10.52 -7.84 18.56
CA ILE A 81 11.68 -7.46 17.73
C ILE A 81 12.89 -7.14 18.63
N LYS A 82 12.67 -6.35 19.68
CA LYS A 82 13.72 -5.99 20.64
C LYS A 82 14.26 -7.19 21.42
N ASP A 83 13.40 -8.06 21.91
CA ASP A 83 13.77 -9.27 22.66
C ASP A 83 14.53 -10.28 21.79
N ALA A 84 14.26 -10.27 20.48
CA ALA A 84 15.02 -11.01 19.48
C ALA A 84 16.41 -10.39 19.16
N GLY A 85 16.76 -9.27 19.80
CA GLY A 85 18.06 -8.62 19.71
C GLY A 85 18.21 -7.65 18.53
N PHE A 86 17.10 -7.22 17.93
CA PHE A 86 17.08 -6.20 16.88
C PHE A 86 16.82 -4.81 17.48
N SER A 87 17.34 -3.76 16.85
CA SER A 87 17.24 -2.37 17.34
C SER A 87 16.14 -1.56 16.64
N GLU A 88 15.64 -2.07 15.53
CA GLU A 88 14.63 -1.47 14.69
C GLU A 88 13.28 -1.39 15.43
N THR A 89 12.50 -0.35 15.16
CA THR A 89 11.18 -0.13 15.74
C THR A 89 10.20 0.20 14.62
N LEU A 90 9.04 -0.42 14.65
CA LEU A 90 7.94 -0.18 13.73
C LEU A 90 7.12 1.01 14.22
N GLU A 91 6.92 1.99 13.33
CA GLU A 91 6.07 3.15 13.58
C GLU A 91 4.72 2.98 12.90
N LYS A 92 3.64 3.15 13.67
CA LYS A 92 2.28 3.03 13.14
C LYS A 92 1.93 4.24 12.28
N ASP A 93 1.31 3.97 11.13
CA ASP A 93 0.76 4.99 10.24
C ASP A 93 -0.72 4.68 10.00
N ASP A 94 -1.59 5.42 10.70
CA ASP A 94 -3.04 5.28 10.65
C ASP A 94 -3.69 6.07 9.50
N THR A 95 -2.90 6.71 8.65
CA THR A 95 -3.47 7.48 7.55
C THR A 95 -4.09 6.53 6.53
N PRO A 96 -5.34 6.79 6.08
CA PRO A 96 -6.00 5.94 5.10
C PRO A 96 -5.17 5.94 3.81
N LYS A 97 -4.94 4.74 3.27
CA LYS A 97 -4.09 4.58 2.07
C LYS A 97 -4.90 4.52 0.78
N ILE A 98 -6.18 4.21 0.84
CA ILE A 98 -7.10 4.29 -0.30
C ILE A 98 -8.09 5.40 0.01
N VAL A 99 -8.02 6.47 -0.77
CA VAL A 99 -8.73 7.73 -0.50
C VAL A 99 -9.39 8.29 -1.75
N VAL A 100 -10.33 9.20 -1.55
CA VAL A 100 -10.84 10.04 -2.63
C VAL A 100 -9.82 11.12 -2.97
N GLY A 101 -9.43 11.19 -4.24
CA GLY A 101 -8.54 12.21 -4.78
C GLY A 101 -9.22 13.13 -5.78
N PHE A 102 -8.63 14.30 -6.02
CA PHE A 102 -9.06 15.27 -7.03
C PHE A 102 -7.95 15.58 -8.02
N VAL A 103 -8.20 15.30 -9.30
CA VAL A 103 -7.21 15.48 -10.37
C VAL A 103 -7.13 16.97 -10.73
N LYS A 104 -6.17 17.70 -10.16
CA LYS A 104 -5.95 19.13 -10.42
C LYS A 104 -5.49 19.41 -11.84
N SER A 105 -4.57 18.58 -12.34
CA SER A 105 -4.09 18.69 -13.72
C SER A 105 -3.80 17.32 -14.31
N CYS A 106 -3.90 17.23 -15.64
CA CYS A 106 -3.65 16.02 -16.40
C CYS A 106 -2.96 16.41 -17.70
N LYS A 107 -1.74 15.93 -17.92
CA LYS A 107 -0.94 16.19 -19.12
C LYS A 107 -0.57 14.85 -19.76
N LYS A 108 -0.36 14.83 -21.07
CA LYS A 108 0.16 13.63 -21.75
C LYS A 108 1.58 13.35 -21.29
N HIS A 109 1.92 12.07 -21.17
CA HIS A 109 3.27 11.63 -20.88
C HIS A 109 4.19 11.96 -22.07
N PRO A 110 5.42 12.47 -21.86
CA PRO A 110 6.32 12.86 -22.96
C PRO A 110 6.80 11.65 -23.78
N ASP A 111 6.99 10.50 -23.12
CA ASP A 111 7.46 9.24 -23.74
C ASP A 111 6.34 8.18 -23.91
N SER A 112 5.05 8.59 -23.94
CA SER A 112 3.96 7.64 -24.20
C SER A 112 2.66 8.29 -24.67
N ASP A 113 2.06 7.73 -25.73
CA ASP A 113 0.75 8.15 -26.25
C ASP A 113 -0.44 7.59 -25.44
N HIS A 114 -0.19 6.67 -24.52
CA HIS A 114 -1.22 5.97 -23.75
C HIS A 114 -1.19 6.29 -22.26
N LEU A 115 -0.23 7.10 -21.80
CA LEU A 115 -0.10 7.49 -20.41
C LEU A 115 -0.33 8.99 -20.24
N SER A 116 -0.85 9.35 -19.07
CA SER A 116 -1.01 10.72 -18.62
C SER A 116 -0.34 10.90 -17.28
N ILE A 117 0.30 12.05 -17.09
CA ILE A 117 0.85 12.49 -15.80
C ILE A 117 -0.20 13.38 -15.15
N THR A 118 -0.64 12.98 -13.97
CA THR A 118 -1.63 13.71 -13.19
C THR A 118 -0.99 14.36 -11.97
N GLN A 119 -1.52 15.52 -11.58
CA GLN A 119 -1.29 16.11 -10.27
C GLN A 119 -2.60 15.98 -9.50
N THR A 120 -2.62 15.07 -8.53
CA THR A 120 -3.86 14.67 -7.85
C THR A 120 -3.78 15.01 -6.38
N GLU A 121 -4.69 15.86 -5.90
CA GLU A 121 -4.83 16.17 -4.47
C GLU A 121 -5.45 14.96 -3.76
N VAL A 122 -4.83 14.49 -2.70
CA VAL A 122 -5.23 13.26 -2.00
C VAL A 122 -5.64 13.48 -0.55
N ASP A 123 -5.23 14.58 0.08
CA ASP A 123 -5.59 14.93 1.45
C ASP A 123 -5.18 16.39 1.75
N ASN A 124 -6.09 17.25 2.20
CA ASN A 124 -5.78 18.60 2.73
C ASN A 124 -4.68 19.40 1.99
N GLY A 125 -4.69 19.38 0.65
CA GLY A 125 -3.68 20.07 -0.17
C GLY A 125 -2.41 19.27 -0.50
N GLU A 126 -2.20 18.09 0.07
CA GLU A 126 -1.20 17.10 -0.37
C GLU A 126 -1.50 16.69 -1.81
N ILE A 127 -0.52 16.85 -2.70
CA ILE A 127 -0.63 16.53 -4.13
C ILE A 127 0.39 15.46 -4.48
N LEU A 128 -0.08 14.38 -5.11
CA LEU A 128 0.76 13.32 -5.64
C LEU A 128 0.83 13.42 -7.16
N GLN A 129 2.04 13.27 -7.71
CA GLN A 129 2.22 13.00 -9.13
C GLN A 129 1.91 11.52 -9.38
N ILE A 130 0.94 11.22 -10.24
CA ILE A 130 0.56 9.84 -10.55
C ILE A 130 0.49 9.67 -12.06
N VAL A 131 1.22 8.68 -12.58
CA VAL A 131 1.13 8.29 -13.98
C VAL A 131 -0.04 7.32 -14.14
N CYS A 132 -0.99 7.67 -15.01
CA CYS A 132 -2.21 6.90 -15.23
C CYS A 132 -2.38 6.58 -16.71
N GLY A 133 -2.66 5.30 -17.02
CA GLY A 133 -2.91 4.83 -18.39
C GLY A 133 -4.39 4.71 -18.78
N ALA A 134 -5.31 5.13 -17.91
CA ALA A 134 -6.73 4.97 -18.17
C ALA A 134 -7.21 5.98 -19.23
N PRO A 135 -7.97 5.55 -20.25
CA PRO A 135 -8.36 6.43 -21.36
C PRO A 135 -9.35 7.53 -20.95
N ASN A 136 -10.00 7.39 -19.79
CA ASN A 136 -10.98 8.32 -19.26
C ASN A 136 -10.41 9.30 -18.20
N ILE A 137 -9.09 9.30 -17.95
CA ILE A 137 -8.48 10.24 -17.00
C ILE A 137 -8.43 11.66 -17.58
N LYS A 138 -8.86 12.65 -16.80
CA LYS A 138 -8.83 14.07 -17.15
C LYS A 138 -8.78 14.94 -15.89
N ALA A 139 -8.31 16.17 -16.05
CA ALA A 139 -8.38 17.17 -14.98
C ALA A 139 -9.84 17.48 -14.58
N GLY A 140 -10.05 17.79 -13.31
CA GLY A 140 -11.36 18.11 -12.73
C GLY A 140 -12.17 16.91 -12.24
N GLN A 141 -11.64 15.68 -12.31
CA GLN A 141 -12.32 14.48 -11.82
C GLN A 141 -12.06 14.24 -10.33
N LYS A 142 -13.08 13.73 -9.64
CA LYS A 142 -12.94 13.01 -8.36
C LYS A 142 -12.72 11.54 -8.67
N VAL A 143 -11.70 10.94 -8.07
CA VAL A 143 -11.27 9.56 -8.35
C VAL A 143 -10.89 8.85 -7.07
N VAL A 144 -10.73 7.53 -7.11
CA VAL A 144 -10.12 6.78 -6.01
C VAL A 144 -8.62 6.66 -6.24
N VAL A 145 -7.82 6.97 -5.22
CA VAL A 145 -6.37 6.91 -5.25
C VAL A 145 -5.87 5.94 -4.19
N ALA A 146 -5.05 4.99 -4.59
CA ALA A 146 -4.22 4.21 -3.69
C ALA A 146 -2.86 4.90 -3.54
N LYS A 147 -2.57 5.37 -2.32
CA LYS A 147 -1.33 6.03 -1.93
C LYS A 147 -0.22 4.99 -1.67
N PRO A 148 1.06 5.40 -1.67
CA PRO A 148 2.15 4.57 -1.18
C PRO A 148 1.85 3.95 0.20
N GLY A 149 2.10 2.64 0.33
CA GLY A 149 1.74 1.85 1.49
C GLY A 149 0.32 1.26 1.47
N ALA A 150 -0.45 1.42 0.38
CA ALA A 150 -1.67 0.64 0.17
C ALA A 150 -1.35 -0.79 -0.27
N MET A 151 -2.15 -1.76 0.16
CA MET A 151 -2.25 -3.07 -0.48
C MET A 151 -3.62 -3.19 -1.15
N MET A 152 -3.60 -3.43 -2.45
CA MET A 152 -4.80 -3.63 -3.25
C MET A 152 -5.43 -5.00 -2.94
N PRO A 153 -6.74 -5.19 -3.19
CA PRO A 153 -7.41 -6.45 -2.91
C PRO A 153 -6.82 -7.69 -3.60
N ASP A 154 -6.12 -7.53 -4.72
CA ASP A 154 -5.41 -8.61 -5.40
C ASP A 154 -4.00 -8.90 -4.83
N GLY A 155 -3.58 -8.16 -3.81
CA GLY A 155 -2.29 -8.28 -3.14
C GLY A 155 -1.23 -7.32 -3.67
N LEU A 156 -1.50 -6.52 -4.71
CA LEU A 156 -0.54 -5.55 -5.22
C LEU A 156 -0.25 -4.48 -4.16
N MET A 157 1.03 -4.30 -3.82
CA MET A 157 1.47 -3.25 -2.91
C MET A 157 1.85 -1.99 -3.70
N ILE A 158 1.40 -0.83 -3.25
CA ILE A 158 1.67 0.45 -3.88
C ILE A 158 2.90 1.08 -3.24
N TRP A 159 3.93 1.31 -4.05
CA TRP A 159 5.17 1.97 -3.64
C TRP A 159 5.46 3.19 -4.51
N PRO A 160 6.26 4.15 -4.03
CA PRO A 160 6.84 5.18 -4.88
C PRO A 160 7.65 4.53 -5.99
N GLY A 161 7.45 4.96 -7.23
CA GLY A 161 8.17 4.37 -8.37
C GLY A 161 8.38 5.36 -9.50
N VAL A 162 9.06 4.87 -10.54
CA VAL A 162 9.29 5.61 -11.79
C VAL A 162 8.73 4.79 -12.95
N LEU A 163 7.87 5.41 -13.75
CA LEU A 163 7.32 4.81 -14.95
C LEU A 163 7.78 5.61 -16.16
N ARG A 164 8.59 4.99 -17.03
CA ARG A 164 9.14 5.61 -18.25
C ARG A 164 9.83 6.97 -18.01
N GLY A 165 10.59 7.05 -16.91
CA GLY A 165 11.35 8.24 -16.54
C GLY A 165 10.58 9.28 -15.72
N GLU A 166 9.27 9.09 -15.52
CA GLU A 166 8.44 9.99 -14.72
C GLU A 166 8.07 9.35 -13.39
N GLU A 167 8.18 10.12 -12.30
CA GLU A 167 7.82 9.65 -10.97
C GLU A 167 6.31 9.39 -10.86
N SER A 168 5.92 8.33 -10.16
CA SER A 168 4.54 7.99 -9.85
C SER A 168 4.43 7.58 -8.39
N PHE A 169 3.74 8.41 -7.61
CA PHE A 169 3.58 8.26 -6.16
C PHE A 169 2.17 7.76 -5.84
N GLY A 170 1.77 6.64 -6.42
CA GLY A 170 0.46 6.05 -6.19
C GLY A 170 -0.18 5.50 -7.45
N MET A 171 -1.46 5.16 -7.34
CA MET A 171 -2.26 4.59 -8.41
C MET A 171 -3.68 5.13 -8.39
N ILE A 172 -4.17 5.61 -9.54
CA ILE A 172 -5.59 5.94 -9.70
C ILE A 172 -6.34 4.65 -10.04
N CYS A 173 -7.33 4.30 -9.22
CA CYS A 173 -7.93 2.98 -9.21
C CYS A 173 -9.18 2.89 -10.09
N SER A 174 -9.38 1.72 -10.69
CA SER A 174 -10.63 1.30 -11.32
C SER A 174 -11.53 0.56 -10.32
N ALA A 175 -12.82 0.49 -10.62
CA ALA A 175 -13.76 -0.30 -9.82
C ALA A 175 -13.40 -1.80 -9.74
N LYS A 176 -12.76 -2.33 -10.79
CA LYS A 176 -12.33 -3.73 -10.84
C LYS A 176 -11.16 -4.00 -9.90
N GLU A 177 -10.15 -3.13 -9.90
CA GLU A 177 -9.00 -3.25 -8.98
C GLU A 177 -9.44 -3.15 -7.52
N LEU A 178 -10.46 -2.32 -7.24
CA LEU A 178 -11.06 -2.17 -5.93
C LEU A 178 -12.07 -3.29 -5.56
N ARG A 179 -12.26 -4.30 -6.41
CA ARG A 179 -13.25 -5.39 -6.25
C ARG A 179 -14.68 -4.91 -5.93
N LEU A 180 -15.07 -3.76 -6.46
CA LEU A 180 -16.42 -3.26 -6.20
C LEU A 180 -17.48 -4.15 -6.86
N PRO A 181 -18.60 -4.43 -6.17
CA PRO A 181 -19.70 -5.17 -6.77
C PRO A 181 -20.25 -4.41 -7.97
N ASN A 182 -20.66 -5.13 -9.01
CA ASN A 182 -21.15 -4.56 -10.27
C ASN A 182 -20.15 -3.62 -10.96
N ALA A 183 -18.84 -3.87 -10.82
CA ALA A 183 -17.80 -3.12 -11.52
C ALA A 183 -18.15 -2.98 -13.02
N PRO A 184 -18.14 -1.75 -13.57
CA PRO A 184 -18.48 -1.53 -14.98
C PRO A 184 -17.62 -2.39 -15.90
N ALA A 185 -18.22 -2.97 -16.94
CA ALA A 185 -17.46 -3.72 -17.96
C ALA A 185 -16.51 -2.81 -18.77
N LYS A 186 -16.75 -1.49 -18.76
CA LYS A 186 -15.89 -0.50 -19.43
C LYS A 186 -14.57 -0.38 -18.68
N LYS A 187 -13.47 -0.49 -19.42
CA LYS A 187 -12.12 -0.24 -18.91
C LYS A 187 -11.94 1.25 -18.60
N GLY A 188 -11.39 1.56 -17.42
CA GLY A 188 -11.10 2.92 -17.00
C GLY A 188 -11.03 3.08 -15.48
N ILE A 189 -10.61 4.26 -15.03
CA ILE A 189 -10.65 4.62 -13.61
C ILE A 189 -12.07 4.78 -13.11
N LEU A 190 -12.26 4.68 -11.79
CA LEU A 190 -13.51 4.99 -11.13
C LEU A 190 -13.62 6.52 -10.96
N GLU A 191 -14.51 7.13 -11.74
CA GLU A 191 -14.91 8.53 -11.55
C GLU A 191 -16.00 8.59 -10.49
N LEU A 192 -15.81 9.45 -9.49
CA LEU A 192 -16.72 9.64 -8.38
C LEU A 192 -17.59 10.89 -8.60
N PRO A 193 -18.75 10.98 -7.92
CA PRO A 193 -19.54 12.20 -7.84
C PRO A 193 -18.72 13.42 -7.39
N PHE A 194 -19.10 14.60 -7.87
CA PHE A 194 -18.35 15.84 -7.59
C PHE A 194 -18.36 16.24 -6.10
N ASP A 195 -19.39 15.86 -5.37
CA ASP A 195 -19.56 16.06 -3.94
C ASP A 195 -18.75 15.09 -3.07
N ALA A 196 -18.01 14.14 -3.68
CA ALA A 196 -17.09 13.29 -2.95
C ALA A 196 -15.98 14.13 -2.27
N GLU A 197 -15.81 13.92 -0.97
CA GLU A 197 -14.87 14.64 -0.13
C GLU A 197 -13.43 14.14 -0.36
N VAL A 198 -12.52 15.02 -0.77
CA VAL A 198 -11.10 14.66 -0.99
C VAL A 198 -10.43 14.38 0.34
N GLY A 199 -9.56 13.37 0.40
CA GLY A 199 -8.93 12.92 1.65
C GLY A 199 -9.75 11.89 2.42
N SER A 200 -11.05 11.77 2.15
CA SER A 200 -11.87 10.76 2.80
C SER A 200 -11.41 9.35 2.42
N ALA A 201 -11.41 8.45 3.41
CA ALA A 201 -11.10 7.05 3.19
C ALA A 201 -12.15 6.41 2.27
N PHE A 202 -11.70 5.57 1.35
CA PHE A 202 -12.57 4.86 0.43
C PHE A 202 -12.51 3.35 0.70
N ALA A 203 -13.67 2.74 0.91
CA ALA A 203 -13.78 1.31 1.18
C ALA A 203 -13.61 0.48 -0.10
N VAL A 204 -12.78 -0.55 -0.03
CA VAL A 204 -12.63 -1.55 -1.09
C VAL A 204 -13.66 -2.68 -0.92
N GLY A 205 -13.93 -3.41 -1.99
CA GLY A 205 -14.70 -4.65 -1.93
C GLY A 205 -13.88 -5.81 -1.37
N GLU A 206 -14.59 -6.83 -0.89
CA GLU A 206 -14.05 -8.10 -0.40
C GLU A 206 -13.73 -9.06 -1.57
#